data_AF-A0A2M8LC31-F1
#
_entry.id   AF-A0A2M8LC31-F1
#
_cell.length_a   1.000
_cell.length_b   1.000
_cell.length_c   1.000
_cell.angle_alpha   90.00
_cell.angle_beta   90.00
_cell.angle_gamma   90.00
#
_symmetry.space_group_name_H-M   'P 1'
#
loop_
_entity.id
_entity.type
_entity.pdbx_description
1 polymer ?
#
loop_
_entity_poly.entity_id
_entity_poly.type
_entity_poly.pdbx_seq_one_letter_code
_entity_poly.pdbx_strand_id
1 'polypeptide(L)'
;MKLKELKNESRLDRLIRLFVAEIFILGAYFWLDGVWQIVFYILGVVSLITAVTGFCGLYKVLGKVTYVDSNPTSIYTKIFFIILFIVVAVAGSYYSAFFTKKLFLDDYNRMNNYYKQTLFYTGQDKRVESVANYDKLIAEYAVFQEKYTTYHPYAIKSDPQLNADLKKISDIITALRDSVYSGDLKQSHLSFEAVRPIFQDILKRNNFSMLAVTLVDFHDAMEMIIDAADAKDTIQLLAVYPEVDAKLQAIEEVVNDFEIQNIRTKLEETISLAKSGQVNLLSAKAAELKSAFVKVYLKRG
;
A
#
# COMPACT_ATOMS: atom_id res chain seq x y z
N MET A 1 -18.18 50.84 33.08
CA MET A 1 -17.53 49.51 33.22
C MET A 1 -18.52 48.46 32.72
N LYS A 2 -18.34 47.87 31.53
CA LYS A 2 -19.24 46.82 31.04
C LYS A 2 -18.98 45.55 31.87
N LEU A 3 -19.99 45.10 32.61
CA LEU A 3 -19.95 43.82 33.34
C LEU A 3 -19.70 42.70 32.33
N LYS A 4 -18.60 41.96 32.50
CA LYS A 4 -18.32 40.75 31.71
C LYS A 4 -19.29 39.68 32.16
N GLU A 5 -20.21 39.30 31.28
CA GLU A 5 -21.10 38.16 31.49
C GLU A 5 -20.22 36.88 31.55
N LEU A 6 -20.48 36.00 32.53
CA LEU A 6 -19.78 34.73 32.66
C LEU A 6 -20.54 33.66 31.90
N LYS A 7 -19.86 32.92 31.02
CA LYS A 7 -20.43 31.74 30.33
C LYS A 7 -19.56 30.53 30.57
N ASN A 8 -20.14 29.34 30.37
CA ASN A 8 -19.39 28.10 30.47
C ASN A 8 -18.32 28.07 29.37
N GLU A 9 -18.69 28.25 28.10
CA GLU A 9 -17.76 28.31 26.97
C GLU A 9 -17.84 29.62 26.17
N SER A 10 -16.68 30.13 25.75
CA SER A 10 -16.57 31.28 24.85
C SER A 10 -16.77 30.86 23.39
N ARG A 11 -17.00 31.82 22.49
CA ARG A 11 -17.13 31.51 21.04
C ARG A 11 -15.85 30.91 20.45
N LEU A 12 -14.67 31.36 20.91
CA LEU A 12 -13.39 30.83 20.47
C LEU A 12 -13.17 29.40 20.99
N ASP A 13 -13.52 29.13 22.24
CA ASP A 13 -13.45 27.79 22.85
C ASP A 13 -14.28 26.78 22.04
N ARG A 14 -15.49 27.18 21.64
CA ARG A 14 -16.38 26.37 20.79
C ARG A 14 -15.78 26.09 19.39
N LEU A 15 -15.14 27.08 18.76
CA LEU A 15 -14.47 26.89 17.46
C LEU A 15 -13.28 25.93 17.57
N ILE A 16 -12.49 26.05 18.64
CA ILE A 16 -11.38 25.13 18.90
C ILE A 16 -11.89 23.71 19.11
N ARG A 17 -12.96 23.52 19.89
CA ARG A 17 -13.56 22.20 20.12
C ARG A 17 -14.13 21.55 18.86
N LEU A 18 -14.70 22.36 17.97
CA LEU A 18 -15.13 21.87 16.66
C LEU A 18 -13.94 21.32 15.85
N PHE A 19 -12.82 22.04 15.85
CA PHE A 19 -11.60 21.60 15.18
C PHE A 19 -10.96 20.36 15.83
N VAL A 20 -10.94 20.30 17.17
CA VAL A 20 -10.48 19.11 17.91
C VAL A 20 -11.37 17.89 17.62
N ALA A 21 -12.69 18.10 17.50
CA ALA A 21 -13.61 17.03 17.12
C ALA A 21 -13.28 16.48 15.73
N GLU A 22 -13.01 17.36 14.76
CA GLU A 22 -12.60 16.99 13.41
C GLU A 22 -11.32 16.14 13.42
N ILE A 23 -10.28 16.57 14.13
CA ILE A 23 -9.02 15.83 14.23
C ILE A 23 -9.25 14.43 14.82
N PHE A 24 -10.02 14.32 15.90
CA PHE A 24 -10.31 13.02 16.51
C PHE A 24 -11.09 12.09 15.58
N ILE A 25 -12.09 12.63 14.86
CA ILE A 25 -12.91 11.84 13.93
C ILE A 25 -12.07 11.38 12.73
N LEU A 26 -11.27 12.26 12.12
CA LEU A 26 -10.39 11.89 11.01
C LEU A 26 -9.31 10.90 11.45
N GLY A 27 -8.71 11.12 12.62
CA GLY A 27 -7.74 10.21 13.22
C GLY A 27 -8.32 8.82 13.45
N ALA A 28 -9.51 8.75 14.06
CA ALA A 28 -10.23 7.48 14.26
C ALA A 28 -10.54 6.78 12.94
N TYR A 29 -10.99 7.53 11.94
CA TYR A 29 -11.44 6.95 10.68
C TYR A 29 -10.29 6.37 9.86
N PHE A 30 -9.20 7.12 9.67
CA PHE A 30 -8.10 6.73 8.79
C PHE A 30 -6.97 5.97 9.50
N TRP A 31 -6.62 6.35 10.73
CA TRP A 31 -5.35 5.94 11.34
C TRP A 31 -5.47 4.92 12.47
N LEU A 32 -6.65 4.75 13.03
CA LEU A 32 -6.86 3.90 14.19
C LEU A 32 -7.78 2.72 13.88
N ASP A 33 -7.61 1.68 14.70
CA ASP A 33 -8.43 0.47 14.71
C ASP A 33 -8.70 0.03 16.16
N GLY A 34 -9.66 -0.89 16.34
CA GLY A 34 -10.00 -1.47 17.64
C GLY A 34 -10.42 -0.47 18.71
N VAL A 35 -9.94 -0.67 19.94
CA VAL A 35 -10.36 0.13 21.12
C VAL A 35 -9.99 1.61 20.97
N TRP A 36 -8.82 1.92 20.42
CA TRP A 36 -8.37 3.30 20.26
C TRP A 36 -9.23 4.09 19.27
N GLN A 37 -9.73 3.42 18.22
CA GLN A 37 -10.68 4.03 17.30
C GLN A 37 -11.96 4.46 18.02
N ILE A 38 -12.52 3.58 18.86
CA ILE A 38 -13.73 3.85 19.64
C ILE A 38 -13.50 5.04 20.58
N VAL A 39 -12.37 5.05 21.30
CA VAL A 39 -12.00 6.14 22.22
C VAL A 39 -11.95 7.47 21.46
N PHE A 40 -11.29 7.52 20.30
CA PHE A 40 -11.20 8.76 19.51
C PHE A 40 -12.56 9.21 18.98
N TYR A 41 -13.43 8.29 18.53
CA TYR A 41 -14.80 8.67 18.16
C TYR A 41 -15.58 9.25 19.32
N ILE A 42 -15.50 8.66 20.52
CA ILE A 42 -16.16 9.19 21.72
C ILE A 42 -15.64 10.58 22.04
N LEU A 43 -14.32 10.79 22.05
CA LEU A 43 -13.71 12.10 22.30
C LEU A 43 -14.14 13.13 21.24
N GLY A 44 -14.19 12.73 19.98
CA GLY A 44 -14.66 13.57 18.88
C GLY A 44 -16.13 13.99 19.06
N VAL A 45 -17.02 13.03 19.36
CA VAL A 45 -18.45 13.29 19.59
C VAL A 45 -18.67 14.18 20.81
N VAL A 46 -17.98 13.93 21.93
CA VAL A 46 -18.09 14.77 23.13
C VAL A 46 -17.60 16.19 22.83
N SER A 47 -16.48 16.34 22.12
CA SER A 47 -15.95 17.65 21.72
C SER A 47 -16.95 18.38 20.81
N LEU A 48 -17.59 17.67 19.88
CA LEU A 48 -18.62 18.23 18.99
C LEU A 48 -19.87 18.69 19.76
N ILE A 49 -20.40 17.84 20.67
CA ILE A 49 -21.57 18.19 21.49
C ILE A 49 -21.29 19.43 22.34
N THR A 50 -20.12 19.49 22.97
CA THR A 50 -19.74 20.66 23.78
C THR A 50 -19.62 21.91 22.92
N ALA A 51 -19.01 21.83 21.73
CA ALA A 51 -18.94 22.94 20.78
C ALA A 51 -20.32 23.45 20.33
N VAL A 52 -21.30 22.56 20.11
CA VAL A 52 -22.66 22.94 19.68
C VAL A 52 -23.44 23.56 20.84
N THR A 53 -23.44 22.92 22.00
CA THR A 53 -24.22 23.34 23.18
C THR A 53 -23.62 24.55 23.91
N GLY A 54 -22.31 24.79 23.76
CA GLY A 54 -21.60 25.84 24.50
C GLY A 54 -21.47 25.51 25.99
N PHE A 55 -21.53 24.23 26.35
CA PHE A 55 -21.50 23.75 27.72
C PHE A 55 -20.53 22.57 27.90
N CYS A 56 -19.47 22.80 28.66
CA CYS A 56 -18.56 21.78 29.14
C CYS A 56 -18.91 21.35 30.56
N GLY A 57 -19.32 20.09 30.73
CA GLY A 57 -19.54 19.49 32.06
C GLY A 57 -18.29 19.52 32.94
N LEU A 58 -17.09 19.33 32.36
CA LEU A 58 -15.82 19.41 33.09
C LEU A 58 -15.56 20.81 33.64
N TYR A 59 -15.90 21.88 32.91
CA TYR A 59 -15.77 23.24 33.43
C TYR A 59 -16.67 23.47 34.64
N LYS A 60 -17.89 22.91 34.62
CA LYS A 60 -18.80 22.98 35.77
C LYS A 60 -18.24 22.24 37.00
N VAL A 61 -17.69 21.03 36.82
CA VAL A 61 -17.09 20.24 37.91
C VAL A 61 -15.83 20.90 38.47
N LEU A 62 -15.00 21.48 37.61
CA LEU A 62 -13.74 22.14 37.99
C LEU A 62 -13.91 23.61 38.40
N GLY A 63 -15.15 24.13 38.46
CA GLY A 63 -15.42 25.53 38.79
C GLY A 63 -14.84 26.55 37.80
N LYS A 64 -14.55 26.13 36.56
CA LYS A 64 -14.00 27.01 35.51
C LYS A 64 -15.14 27.71 34.77
N VAL A 65 -14.96 29.00 34.51
CA VAL A 65 -15.85 29.83 33.69
C VAL A 65 -15.03 30.57 32.65
N THR A 66 -15.60 30.81 31.48
CA THR A 66 -14.97 31.64 30.46
C THR A 66 -15.65 33.01 30.39
N TYR A 67 -14.86 34.03 30.08
CA TYR A 67 -15.36 35.39 29.95
C TYR A 67 -16.06 35.56 28.60
N VAL A 68 -17.24 36.21 28.62
CA VAL A 68 -17.81 36.75 27.38
C VAL A 68 -16.91 37.88 26.91
N ASP A 69 -16.23 37.64 25.80
CA ASP A 69 -15.56 38.72 25.09
C ASP A 69 -16.65 39.68 24.59
N SER A 70 -16.58 40.95 25.00
CA SER A 70 -17.63 41.94 24.70
C SER A 70 -17.66 42.31 23.21
N ASN A 71 -16.63 41.91 22.47
CA ASN A 71 -16.53 42.07 21.03
C ASN A 71 -16.99 40.79 20.33
N PRO A 72 -17.89 40.88 19.34
CA PRO A 72 -18.21 39.73 18.52
C PRO A 72 -16.93 39.24 17.82
N THR A 73 -16.69 37.93 17.87
CA THR A 73 -15.67 37.26 17.03
C THR A 73 -15.72 37.81 15.60
N SER A 74 -14.59 38.34 15.14
CA SER A 74 -14.47 38.97 13.83
C SER A 74 -14.92 38.03 12.71
N ILE A 75 -15.53 38.59 11.67
CA ILE A 75 -15.93 37.82 10.47
C ILE A 75 -14.72 37.12 9.85
N TYR A 76 -13.54 37.77 9.86
CA TYR A 76 -12.30 37.18 9.37
C TYR A 76 -11.87 35.96 10.17
N THR A 77 -12.05 35.97 11.50
CA THR A 77 -11.77 34.81 12.35
C THR A 77 -12.69 33.66 12.02
N LYS A 78 -13.99 33.92 11.82
CA LYS A 78 -14.93 32.86 11.42
C LYS A 78 -14.60 32.27 10.06
N ILE A 79 -14.33 33.13 9.07
CA ILE A 79 -13.91 32.71 7.73
C ILE A 79 -12.63 31.87 7.81
N PHE A 80 -11.65 32.29 8.61
CA PHE A 80 -10.42 31.54 8.81
C PHE A 80 -10.69 30.12 9.35
N PHE A 81 -11.49 29.98 10.42
CA PHE A 81 -11.82 28.66 10.98
C PHE A 81 -12.62 27.79 10.01
N ILE A 82 -13.52 28.38 9.21
CA ILE A 82 -14.27 27.65 8.17
C ILE A 82 -13.32 27.14 7.09
N ILE A 83 -12.42 27.99 6.60
CA ILE A 83 -11.41 27.58 5.61
C ILE A 83 -10.52 26.49 6.19
N LEU A 84 -10.04 26.67 7.43
CA LEU A 84 -9.19 25.68 8.10
C LEU A 84 -9.88 24.33 8.24
N PHE A 85 -11.15 24.31 8.66
CA PHE A 85 -11.96 23.10 8.74
C PHE A 85 -12.09 22.43 7.37
N ILE A 86 -12.46 23.18 6.32
CA ILE A 86 -12.57 22.61 4.97
C ILE A 86 -11.23 22.05 4.48
N VAL A 87 -10.13 22.77 4.72
CA VAL A 87 -8.79 22.33 4.33
C VAL A 87 -8.40 21.05 5.08
N VAL A 88 -8.63 20.96 6.38
CA VAL A 88 -8.33 19.75 7.17
C VAL A 88 -9.23 18.59 6.78
N ALA A 89 -10.53 18.81 6.59
CA ALA A 89 -11.45 17.78 6.12
C ALA A 89 -11.02 17.23 4.76
N VAL A 90 -10.75 18.08 3.78
CA VAL A 90 -10.44 17.65 2.40
C VAL A 90 -9.01 17.15 2.29
N ALA A 91 -8.02 18.00 2.59
CA ALA A 91 -6.62 17.64 2.44
C ALA A 91 -6.21 16.59 3.47
N GLY A 92 -6.65 16.73 4.73
CA GLY A 92 -6.36 15.75 5.78
C GLY A 92 -6.92 14.37 5.45
N SER A 93 -8.14 14.26 4.93
CA SER A 93 -8.69 12.98 4.47
C SER A 93 -7.89 12.39 3.31
N TYR A 94 -7.60 13.20 2.28
CA TYR A 94 -6.83 12.77 1.12
C TYR A 94 -5.44 12.25 1.50
N TYR A 95 -4.67 13.03 2.27
CA TYR A 95 -3.34 12.64 2.72
C TYR A 95 -3.39 11.44 3.66
N SER A 96 -4.38 11.36 4.56
CA SER A 96 -4.51 10.21 5.47
C SER A 96 -4.79 8.91 4.71
N ALA A 97 -5.70 8.93 3.73
CA ALA A 97 -5.96 7.78 2.86
C ALA A 97 -4.70 7.37 2.09
N PHE A 98 -3.96 8.34 1.54
CA PHE A 98 -2.72 8.10 0.81
C PHE A 98 -1.61 7.50 1.71
N PHE A 99 -1.34 8.11 2.87
CA PHE A 99 -0.23 7.69 3.72
C PHE A 99 -0.46 6.34 4.39
N THR A 100 -1.67 6.05 4.85
CA THR A 100 -1.99 4.74 5.43
C THR A 100 -1.82 3.62 4.40
N LYS A 101 -2.22 3.88 3.15
CA LYS A 101 -1.95 2.99 2.00
C LYS A 101 -0.44 2.84 1.75
N LYS A 102 0.31 3.95 1.71
CA LYS A 102 1.76 3.95 1.49
C LYS A 102 2.49 3.12 2.55
N LEU A 103 2.18 3.34 3.83
CA LEU A 103 2.84 2.65 4.93
C LEU A 103 2.63 1.13 4.86
N PHE A 104 1.43 0.69 4.50
CA PHE A 104 1.16 -0.72 4.23
C PHE A 104 2.06 -1.29 3.14
N LEU A 105 2.24 -0.54 2.05
CA LEU A 105 3.07 -0.98 0.94
C LEU A 105 4.55 -0.98 1.28
N ASP A 106 5.03 -0.01 2.04
CA ASP A 106 6.42 0.03 2.50
C ASP A 106 6.72 -1.19 3.40
N ASP A 107 5.82 -1.52 4.32
CA ASP A 107 5.96 -2.71 5.17
C ASP A 107 5.82 -4.02 4.38
N TYR A 108 4.87 -4.08 3.43
CA TYR A 108 4.73 -5.21 2.52
C TYR A 108 6.01 -5.43 1.71
N ASN A 109 6.55 -4.38 1.10
CA ASN A 109 7.77 -4.45 0.28
C ASN A 109 8.99 -4.88 1.11
N ARG A 110 9.13 -4.38 2.34
CA ARG A 110 10.21 -4.77 3.26
C ARG A 110 10.22 -6.28 3.49
N MET A 111 9.08 -6.84 3.84
CA MET A 111 8.93 -8.28 4.06
C MET A 111 9.04 -9.06 2.74
N ASN A 112 8.34 -8.61 1.69
CA ASN A 112 8.23 -9.29 0.41
C ASN A 112 9.58 -9.41 -0.31
N ASN A 113 10.51 -8.49 -0.05
CA ASN A 113 11.89 -8.59 -0.51
C ASN A 113 12.55 -9.92 -0.06
N TYR A 114 12.39 -10.33 1.20
CA TYR A 114 12.94 -11.59 1.69
C TYR A 114 12.21 -12.80 1.13
N TYR A 115 10.91 -12.69 0.88
CA TYR A 115 10.16 -13.72 0.16
C TYR A 115 10.72 -13.93 -1.26
N LYS A 116 10.89 -12.85 -2.03
CA LYS A 116 11.47 -12.93 -3.38
C LYS A 116 12.87 -13.49 -3.39
N GLN A 117 13.73 -13.08 -2.46
CA GLN A 117 15.09 -13.59 -2.35
C GLN A 117 15.10 -15.07 -1.98
N THR A 118 14.26 -15.50 -1.04
CA THR A 118 14.09 -16.91 -0.68
C THR A 118 13.69 -17.73 -1.91
N LEU A 119 12.63 -17.29 -2.61
CA LEU A 119 12.13 -17.94 -3.82
C LEU A 119 13.21 -18.04 -4.91
N PHE A 120 13.96 -16.96 -5.14
CA PHE A 120 15.05 -16.91 -6.11
C PHE A 120 16.16 -17.90 -5.78
N TYR A 121 16.66 -17.90 -4.55
CA TYR A 121 17.76 -18.79 -4.16
C TYR A 121 17.35 -20.26 -4.09
N THR A 122 16.10 -20.55 -3.69
CA THR A 122 15.58 -21.93 -3.75
C THR A 122 15.52 -22.44 -5.20
N GLY A 123 15.18 -21.57 -6.16
CA GLY A 123 15.20 -21.91 -7.59
C GLY A 123 16.61 -22.10 -8.16
N GLN A 124 17.63 -21.50 -7.54
CA GLN A 124 19.04 -21.69 -7.90
C GLN A 124 19.73 -22.84 -7.15
N ASP A 125 19.00 -23.58 -6.31
CA ASP A 125 19.55 -24.64 -5.45
C ASP A 125 20.66 -24.14 -4.49
N LYS A 126 20.59 -22.87 -4.08
CA LYS A 126 21.58 -22.20 -3.21
C LYS A 126 21.15 -22.23 -1.75
N ARG A 127 21.41 -23.34 -1.06
CA ARG A 127 20.89 -23.60 0.30
C ARG A 127 21.27 -22.56 1.34
N VAL A 128 22.54 -22.15 1.40
CA VAL A 128 23.02 -21.23 2.44
C VAL A 128 22.29 -19.89 2.34
N GLU A 129 22.15 -19.37 1.12
CA GLU A 129 21.46 -18.12 0.82
C GLU A 129 19.94 -18.25 0.99
N SER A 130 19.36 -19.41 0.63
CA SER A 130 17.95 -19.72 0.87
C SER A 130 17.62 -19.69 2.36
N VAL A 131 18.39 -20.38 3.20
CA VAL A 131 18.19 -20.41 4.66
C VAL A 131 18.34 -19.02 5.26
N ALA A 132 19.39 -18.29 4.87
CA ALA A 132 19.64 -16.94 5.39
C ALA A 132 18.52 -15.94 5.06
N ASN A 133 17.89 -16.05 3.88
CA ASN A 133 16.75 -15.20 3.52
C ASN A 133 15.43 -15.71 4.10
N TYR A 134 15.27 -17.03 4.21
CA TYR A 134 14.10 -17.63 4.82
C TYR A 134 13.95 -17.22 6.29
N ASP A 135 15.03 -17.21 7.05
CA ASP A 135 14.99 -16.78 8.46
C ASP A 135 14.54 -15.32 8.61
N LYS A 136 15.01 -14.45 7.70
CA LYS A 136 14.58 -13.05 7.64
C LYS A 136 13.13 -12.92 7.20
N LEU A 137 12.69 -13.73 6.23
CA LEU A 137 11.29 -13.80 5.80
C LEU A 137 10.38 -14.15 6.98
N ILE A 138 10.71 -15.20 7.76
CA ILE A 138 9.91 -15.63 8.91
C ILE A 138 9.81 -14.50 9.94
N ALA A 139 10.92 -13.86 10.28
CA ALA A 139 10.93 -12.76 11.24
C ALA A 139 10.11 -11.55 10.75
N GLU A 140 10.34 -11.07 9.53
CA GLU A 140 9.67 -9.89 8.98
C GLU A 140 8.18 -10.16 8.68
N TYR A 141 7.84 -11.38 8.26
CA TYR A 141 6.46 -11.76 8.04
C TYR A 141 5.68 -11.81 9.35
N ALA A 142 6.26 -12.32 10.43
CA ALA A 142 5.60 -12.31 11.74
C ALA A 142 5.26 -10.87 12.18
N VAL A 143 6.21 -9.92 12.02
CA VAL A 143 5.98 -8.50 12.32
C VAL A 143 4.88 -7.90 11.43
N PHE A 144 4.91 -8.20 10.13
CA PHE A 144 3.90 -7.74 9.17
C PHE A 144 2.51 -8.29 9.53
N GLN A 145 2.41 -9.59 9.79
CA GLN A 145 1.18 -10.29 10.11
C GLN A 145 0.58 -9.78 11.43
N GLU A 146 1.37 -9.65 12.49
CA GLU A 146 0.91 -9.15 13.79
C GLU A 146 0.29 -7.74 13.65
N LYS A 147 1.00 -6.85 12.94
CA LYS A 147 0.53 -5.49 12.68
C LYS A 147 -0.80 -5.49 11.92
N TYR A 148 -0.87 -6.18 10.78
CA TYR A 148 -2.00 -6.07 9.87
C TYR A 148 -3.18 -6.99 10.16
N THR A 149 -3.04 -7.90 11.13
CA THR A 149 -4.19 -8.61 11.72
C THR A 149 -4.93 -7.77 12.77
N THR A 150 -4.23 -6.80 13.38
CA THR A 150 -4.77 -5.93 14.43
C THR A 150 -5.15 -4.55 13.91
N TYR A 151 -4.38 -4.00 12.97
CA TYR A 151 -4.56 -2.68 12.39
C TYR A 151 -4.83 -2.78 10.88
N HIS A 152 -5.98 -2.28 10.45
CA HIS A 152 -6.32 -2.23 9.03
C HIS A 152 -6.23 -0.78 8.49
N PRO A 153 -5.24 -0.48 7.62
CA PRO A 153 -5.20 0.75 6.83
C PRO A 153 -6.53 1.02 6.15
N TYR A 154 -6.85 2.29 5.93
CA TYR A 154 -8.11 2.71 5.31
C TYR A 154 -8.46 1.93 4.03
N ALA A 155 -7.46 1.68 3.16
CA ALA A 155 -7.64 0.95 1.91
C ALA A 155 -8.07 -0.52 2.06
N ILE A 156 -7.78 -1.16 3.20
CA ILE A 156 -8.10 -2.59 3.47
C ILE A 156 -9.01 -2.78 4.66
N LYS A 157 -9.51 -1.68 5.25
CA LYS A 157 -10.29 -1.69 6.49
C LYS A 157 -11.58 -2.49 6.39
N SER A 158 -12.10 -2.66 5.18
CA SER A 158 -13.33 -3.40 4.92
C SER A 158 -13.09 -4.76 4.27
N ASP A 159 -11.84 -5.24 4.20
CA ASP A 159 -11.52 -6.54 3.63
C ASP A 159 -11.80 -7.66 4.64
N PRO A 160 -12.84 -8.50 4.44
CA PRO A 160 -13.16 -9.56 5.38
C PRO A 160 -12.20 -10.76 5.28
N GLN A 161 -11.41 -10.85 4.20
CA GLN A 161 -10.54 -12.00 3.93
C GLN A 161 -9.10 -11.77 4.40
N LEU A 162 -8.71 -10.52 4.66
CA LEU A 162 -7.31 -10.16 4.96
C LEU A 162 -6.69 -11.07 6.04
N ASN A 163 -7.32 -11.19 7.21
CA ASN A 163 -6.76 -11.96 8.31
C ASN A 163 -6.63 -13.46 7.98
N ALA A 164 -7.58 -14.01 7.23
CA ALA A 164 -7.53 -15.40 6.79
C ALA A 164 -6.39 -15.62 5.79
N ASP A 165 -6.20 -14.69 4.85
CA ASP A 165 -5.12 -14.78 3.86
C ASP A 165 -3.74 -14.61 4.48
N LEU A 166 -3.59 -13.64 5.40
CA LEU A 166 -2.34 -13.47 6.16
C LEU A 166 -2.03 -14.74 6.97
N LYS A 167 -3.03 -15.35 7.60
CA LYS A 167 -2.83 -16.63 8.27
C LYS A 167 -2.40 -17.72 7.27
N LYS A 168 -3.07 -17.83 6.12
CA LYS A 168 -2.77 -18.85 5.10
C LYS A 168 -1.34 -18.71 4.58
N ILE A 169 -0.87 -17.49 4.32
CA ILE A 169 0.52 -17.23 3.92
C ILE A 169 1.48 -17.65 5.03
N SER A 170 1.20 -17.29 6.29
CA SER A 170 1.98 -17.73 7.46
C SER A 170 2.11 -19.25 7.55
N ASP A 171 0.98 -19.96 7.39
CA ASP A 171 0.93 -21.41 7.44
C ASP A 171 1.80 -22.03 6.32
N ILE A 172 1.75 -21.47 5.09
CA ILE A 172 2.57 -21.93 3.97
C ILE A 172 4.07 -21.71 4.26
N ILE A 173 4.48 -20.50 4.63
CA ILE A 173 5.91 -20.21 4.81
C ILE A 173 6.51 -21.00 5.98
N THR A 174 5.75 -21.21 7.06
CA THR A 174 6.23 -21.94 8.24
C THR A 174 6.31 -23.43 7.98
N ALA A 175 5.37 -24.01 7.20
CA ALA A 175 5.42 -25.42 6.81
C ALA A 175 6.64 -25.78 5.96
N LEU A 176 7.24 -24.80 5.26
CA LEU A 176 8.40 -25.02 4.39
C LEU A 176 9.75 -25.07 5.12
N ARG A 177 9.77 -24.86 6.44
CA ARG A 177 11.01 -24.79 7.24
C ARG A 177 11.97 -25.95 6.97
N ASP A 178 11.53 -27.18 7.21
CA ASP A 178 12.41 -28.35 7.12
C ASP A 178 12.87 -28.58 5.68
N SER A 179 12.01 -28.26 4.71
CA SER A 179 12.30 -28.36 3.28
C SER A 179 13.40 -27.37 2.84
N VAL A 180 13.35 -26.13 3.32
CA VAL A 180 14.40 -25.12 3.07
C VAL A 180 15.72 -25.48 3.76
N TYR A 181 15.65 -25.93 5.02
CA TYR A 181 16.85 -26.22 5.81
C TYR A 181 17.57 -27.50 5.36
N SER A 182 16.82 -28.53 4.99
CA SER A 182 17.38 -29.87 4.76
C SER A 182 16.74 -30.68 3.65
N GLY A 183 15.54 -30.31 3.18
CA GLY A 183 14.81 -31.01 2.12
C GLY A 183 15.11 -30.51 0.70
N ASP A 184 14.23 -30.80 -0.26
CA ASP A 184 14.42 -30.43 -1.67
C ASP A 184 14.13 -28.94 -1.93
N LEU A 185 15.13 -28.18 -2.39
CA LEU A 185 14.96 -26.75 -2.67
C LEU A 185 14.11 -26.47 -3.91
N LYS A 186 14.11 -27.36 -4.92
CA LYS A 186 13.25 -27.21 -6.08
C LYS A 186 11.79 -27.39 -5.69
N GLN A 187 11.49 -28.40 -4.86
CA GLN A 187 10.15 -28.58 -4.33
C GLN A 187 9.76 -27.39 -3.43
N SER A 188 10.69 -26.90 -2.60
CA SER A 188 10.47 -25.71 -1.76
C SER A 188 10.14 -24.48 -2.61
N HIS A 189 10.87 -24.26 -3.70
CA HIS A 189 10.62 -23.17 -4.65
C HIS A 189 9.19 -23.22 -5.21
N LEU A 190 8.78 -24.39 -5.74
CA LEU A 190 7.42 -24.59 -6.26
C LEU A 190 6.35 -24.33 -5.19
N SER A 191 6.58 -24.77 -3.96
CA SER A 191 5.65 -24.53 -2.87
C SER A 191 5.60 -23.07 -2.41
N PHE A 192 6.71 -22.32 -2.48
CA PHE A 192 6.71 -20.89 -2.21
C PHE A 192 5.90 -20.12 -3.25
N GLU A 193 5.84 -20.56 -4.52
CA GLU A 193 5.08 -19.85 -5.56
C GLU A 193 3.59 -19.70 -5.21
N ALA A 194 3.03 -20.61 -4.39
CA ALA A 194 1.65 -20.53 -3.91
C ALA A 194 1.35 -19.29 -3.06
N VAL A 195 2.36 -18.61 -2.52
CA VAL A 195 2.20 -17.37 -1.75
C VAL A 195 1.91 -16.17 -2.66
N ARG A 196 2.51 -16.13 -3.86
CA ARG A 196 2.37 -15.03 -4.84
C ARG A 196 0.91 -14.70 -5.17
N PRO A 197 0.05 -15.66 -5.58
CA PRO A 197 -1.33 -15.35 -5.95
C PRO A 197 -2.15 -14.84 -4.76
N ILE A 198 -1.84 -15.23 -3.52
CA ILE A 198 -2.57 -14.75 -2.33
C ILE A 198 -2.27 -13.27 -2.10
N PHE A 199 -0.99 -12.86 -2.14
CA PHE A 199 -0.65 -11.44 -2.04
C PHE A 199 -1.18 -10.62 -3.21
N GLN A 200 -1.11 -11.14 -4.43
CA GLN A 200 -1.68 -10.48 -5.59
C GLN A 200 -3.19 -10.25 -5.43
N ASP A 201 -3.93 -11.24 -4.92
CA ASP A 201 -5.36 -11.12 -4.69
C ASP A 201 -5.67 -10.05 -3.62
N ILE A 202 -4.95 -10.06 -2.48
CA ILE A 202 -5.05 -9.01 -1.44
C ILE A 202 -4.88 -7.63 -2.07
N LEU A 203 -3.83 -7.42 -2.87
CA LEU A 203 -3.54 -6.13 -3.46
C LEU A 203 -4.59 -5.73 -4.52
N LYS A 204 -5.00 -6.66 -5.38
CA LYS A 204 -5.98 -6.42 -6.46
C LYS A 204 -7.35 -6.07 -5.90
N ARG A 205 -7.90 -6.88 -4.98
CA ARG A 205 -9.26 -6.67 -4.46
C ARG A 205 -9.40 -5.42 -3.60
N ASN A 206 -8.29 -4.93 -3.04
CA ASN A 206 -8.24 -3.70 -2.25
C ASN A 206 -7.77 -2.48 -3.05
N ASN A 207 -7.76 -2.56 -4.39
CA ASN A 207 -7.41 -1.44 -5.28
C ASN A 207 -6.02 -0.84 -4.98
N PHE A 208 -5.06 -1.67 -4.54
CA PHE A 208 -3.67 -1.28 -4.59
C PHE A 208 -3.22 -1.34 -6.05
N SER A 209 -3.32 -0.20 -6.74
CA SER A 209 -2.43 0.06 -7.86
C SER A 209 -1.02 0.03 -7.32
N MET A 210 -0.26 -0.96 -7.73
CA MET A 210 1.11 -1.13 -7.34
C MET A 210 1.87 -1.38 -8.62
N LEU A 211 2.74 -0.44 -8.95
CA LEU A 211 3.84 -0.67 -9.87
C LEU A 211 4.44 -2.08 -9.68
N ALA A 212 4.56 -2.57 -8.44
CA ALA A 212 4.95 -3.93 -8.15
C ALA A 212 4.02 -5.02 -8.71
N VAL A 213 2.70 -4.89 -8.54
CA VAL A 213 1.73 -5.86 -9.08
C VAL A 213 1.67 -5.78 -10.60
N THR A 214 1.68 -4.58 -11.17
CA THR A 214 1.71 -4.40 -12.62
C THR A 214 3.03 -4.88 -13.23
N LEU A 215 4.16 -4.74 -12.51
CA LEU A 215 5.44 -5.34 -12.88
C LEU A 215 5.39 -6.87 -12.83
N VAL A 216 4.75 -7.49 -11.84
CA VAL A 216 4.59 -8.97 -11.82
C VAL A 216 3.66 -9.45 -12.93
N ASP A 217 2.50 -8.81 -13.12
CA ASP A 217 1.59 -9.17 -14.21
C ASP A 217 2.27 -9.01 -15.58
N PHE A 218 3.12 -7.99 -15.75
CA PHE A 218 3.96 -7.83 -16.94
C PHE A 218 5.06 -8.89 -17.04
N HIS A 219 5.71 -9.27 -15.93
CA HIS A 219 6.70 -10.34 -15.92
C HIS A 219 6.11 -11.64 -16.49
N ASP A 220 4.96 -12.06 -15.96
CA ASP A 220 4.34 -13.32 -16.35
C ASP A 220 3.95 -13.29 -17.85
N ALA A 221 3.44 -12.15 -18.34
CA ALA A 221 3.13 -11.97 -19.75
C ALA A 221 4.41 -11.87 -20.62
N MET A 222 5.46 -11.22 -20.13
CA MET A 222 6.74 -11.05 -20.82
C MET A 222 7.45 -12.40 -21.02
N GLU A 223 7.35 -13.33 -20.07
CA GLU A 223 7.92 -14.67 -20.24
C GLU A 223 7.31 -15.40 -21.46
N MET A 224 6.04 -15.15 -21.82
CA MET A 224 5.44 -15.69 -23.04
C MET A 224 6.13 -15.18 -24.33
N ILE A 225 6.60 -13.93 -24.34
CA ILE A 225 7.39 -13.36 -25.45
C ILE A 225 8.78 -13.99 -25.50
N ILE A 226 9.40 -14.21 -24.33
CA ILE A 226 10.73 -14.81 -24.22
C ILE A 226 10.69 -16.26 -24.71
N ASP A 227 9.71 -17.06 -24.26
CA ASP A 227 9.51 -18.44 -24.69
C ASP A 227 9.33 -18.54 -26.21
N ALA A 228 8.49 -17.67 -26.79
CA ALA A 228 8.27 -17.63 -28.23
C ALA A 228 9.53 -17.19 -29.00
N ALA A 229 10.30 -16.24 -28.47
CA ALA A 229 11.56 -15.78 -29.05
C ALA A 229 12.62 -16.89 -29.05
N ASP A 230 12.73 -17.66 -27.95
CA ASP A 230 13.65 -18.78 -27.81
C ASP A 230 13.27 -19.98 -28.69
N ALA A 231 11.97 -20.20 -28.88
CA ALA A 231 11.45 -21.15 -29.86
C ALA A 231 11.61 -20.68 -31.32
N LYS A 232 12.04 -19.42 -31.55
CA LYS A 232 12.05 -18.74 -32.87
C LYS A 232 10.69 -18.71 -33.56
N ASP A 233 9.61 -18.75 -32.77
CA ASP A 233 8.24 -18.76 -33.25
C ASP A 233 7.70 -17.33 -33.37
N THR A 234 7.85 -16.75 -34.56
CA THR A 234 7.38 -15.39 -34.84
C THR A 234 5.87 -15.28 -34.84
N ILE A 235 5.14 -16.36 -35.11
CA ILE A 235 3.67 -16.35 -35.13
C ILE A 235 3.16 -16.25 -33.70
N GLN A 236 3.64 -17.12 -32.81
CA GLN A 236 3.27 -17.11 -31.40
C GLN A 236 3.68 -15.81 -30.72
N LEU A 237 4.89 -15.31 -31.00
CA LEU A 237 5.39 -14.05 -30.45
C LEU A 237 4.48 -12.86 -30.82
N LEU A 238 4.04 -12.78 -32.08
CA LEU A 238 3.11 -11.74 -32.53
C LEU A 238 1.70 -11.93 -31.97
N ALA A 239 1.28 -13.16 -31.69
CA ALA A 239 -0.03 -13.46 -31.12
C ALA A 239 -0.14 -13.01 -29.65
N VAL A 240 0.91 -13.19 -28.84
CA VAL A 240 0.91 -12.82 -27.42
C VAL A 240 1.23 -11.35 -27.18
N TYR A 241 1.85 -10.67 -28.15
CA TYR A 241 2.27 -9.28 -28.04
C TYR A 241 1.17 -8.29 -27.55
N PRO A 242 -0.07 -8.32 -28.07
CA PRO A 242 -1.10 -7.37 -27.63
C PRO A 242 -1.40 -7.43 -26.13
N GLU A 243 -1.33 -8.62 -25.54
CA GLU A 243 -1.51 -8.78 -24.09
C GLU A 243 -0.33 -8.19 -23.32
N VAL A 244 0.90 -8.50 -23.73
CA VAL A 244 2.13 -7.98 -23.11
C VAL A 244 2.21 -6.45 -23.20
N ASP A 245 1.85 -5.88 -24.35
CA ASP A 245 1.76 -4.43 -24.57
C ASP A 245 0.79 -3.78 -23.59
N ALA A 246 -0.42 -4.32 -23.46
CA ALA A 246 -1.42 -3.80 -22.53
C ALA A 246 -0.94 -3.85 -21.06
N LYS A 247 -0.21 -4.91 -20.66
CA LYS A 247 0.38 -4.99 -19.31
C LYS A 247 1.48 -3.95 -19.09
N LEU A 248 2.30 -3.68 -20.12
CA LEU A 248 3.33 -2.64 -20.02
C LEU A 248 2.72 -1.23 -20.00
N GLN A 249 1.65 -0.99 -20.77
CA GLN A 249 0.91 0.28 -20.72
C GLN A 249 0.35 0.56 -19.32
N ALA A 250 -0.17 -0.46 -18.63
CA ALA A 250 -0.61 -0.32 -17.25
C ALA A 250 0.52 0.03 -16.27
N ILE A 251 1.78 -0.34 -16.56
CA ILE A 251 2.96 0.14 -15.80
C ILE A 251 3.24 1.60 -16.13
N GLU A 252 3.22 1.97 -17.41
CA GLU A 252 3.50 3.33 -17.89
C GLU A 252 2.49 4.36 -17.37
N GLU A 253 1.23 3.98 -17.19
CA GLU A 253 0.22 4.83 -16.54
C GLU A 253 0.57 5.16 -15.08
N VAL A 254 1.29 4.27 -14.40
CA VAL A 254 1.69 4.43 -13.00
C VAL A 254 3.04 5.15 -12.88
N VAL A 255 4.01 4.79 -13.72
CA VAL A 255 5.31 5.48 -13.82
C VAL A 255 5.86 5.32 -15.23
N ASN A 256 6.29 6.44 -15.80
CA ASN A 256 6.81 6.45 -17.16
C ASN A 256 8.17 7.15 -17.27
N ASP A 257 9.14 6.71 -16.46
CA ASP A 257 10.48 7.26 -16.51
C ASP A 257 11.40 6.48 -17.47
N PHE A 258 12.67 6.90 -17.52
CA PHE A 258 13.68 6.32 -18.39
C PHE A 258 13.86 4.80 -18.20
N GLU A 259 13.70 4.26 -16.99
CA GLU A 259 13.86 2.82 -16.78
C GLU A 259 12.69 2.03 -17.40
N ILE A 260 11.46 2.56 -17.31
CA ILE A 260 10.27 1.96 -17.94
C ILE A 260 10.31 2.13 -19.47
N GLN A 261 10.68 3.30 -19.97
CA GLN A 261 10.83 3.55 -21.41
C GLN A 261 11.92 2.68 -22.06
N ASN A 262 12.95 2.29 -21.29
CA ASN A 262 13.93 1.32 -21.74
C ASN A 262 13.32 -0.08 -21.90
N ILE A 263 12.44 -0.53 -20.99
CA ILE A 263 11.69 -1.81 -21.15
C ILE A 263 10.82 -1.76 -22.41
N ARG A 264 10.06 -0.67 -22.60
CA ARG A 264 9.22 -0.43 -23.79
C ARG A 264 10.03 -0.55 -25.08
N THR A 265 11.18 0.12 -25.14
CA THR A 265 12.06 0.10 -26.30
C THR A 265 12.54 -1.32 -26.61
N LYS A 266 12.94 -2.09 -25.59
CA LYS A 266 13.39 -3.48 -25.78
C LYS A 266 12.27 -4.43 -26.22
N LEU A 267 11.05 -4.21 -25.75
CA LEU A 267 9.89 -4.94 -26.23
C LEU A 267 9.67 -4.66 -27.73
N GLU A 268 9.60 -3.38 -28.13
CA GLU A 268 9.40 -2.98 -29.53
C GLU A 268 10.52 -3.48 -30.47
N GLU A 269 11.78 -3.42 -30.03
CA GLU A 269 12.91 -3.99 -30.77
C GLU A 269 12.70 -5.50 -31.04
N THR A 270 12.24 -6.24 -30.02
CA THR A 270 11.94 -7.68 -30.14
C THR A 270 10.83 -7.94 -31.16
N ILE A 271 9.74 -7.17 -31.09
CA ILE A 271 8.61 -7.30 -32.01
C ILE A 271 9.02 -6.93 -33.45
N SER A 272 9.85 -5.91 -33.63
CA SER A 272 10.34 -5.49 -34.94
C SER A 272 11.19 -6.58 -35.62
N LEU A 273 12.02 -7.29 -34.84
CA LEU A 273 12.77 -8.45 -35.34
C LEU A 273 11.84 -9.58 -35.78
N ALA A 274 10.77 -9.86 -35.03
CA ALA A 274 9.79 -10.87 -35.39
C ALA A 274 9.05 -10.51 -36.69
N LYS A 275 8.61 -9.25 -36.84
CA LYS A 275 7.95 -8.74 -38.06
C LYS A 275 8.85 -8.77 -39.29
N SER A 276 10.15 -8.57 -39.10
CA SER A 276 11.14 -8.58 -40.19
C SER A 276 11.75 -9.98 -40.45
N GLY A 277 11.28 -11.02 -39.76
CA GLY A 277 11.73 -12.40 -39.98
C GLY A 277 13.17 -12.68 -39.50
N GLN A 278 13.74 -11.81 -38.66
CA GLN A 278 15.12 -11.92 -38.17
C GLN A 278 15.23 -12.89 -36.97
N VAL A 279 14.79 -14.13 -37.19
CA VAL A 279 14.62 -15.15 -36.14
C VAL A 279 15.89 -15.49 -35.35
N ASN A 280 17.06 -15.29 -35.94
CA ASN A 280 18.34 -15.61 -35.27
C ASN A 280 18.75 -14.56 -34.22
N LEU A 281 18.10 -13.39 -34.19
CA LEU A 281 18.38 -12.31 -33.25
C LEU A 281 17.36 -12.26 -32.09
N LEU A 282 16.27 -13.04 -32.16
CA LEU A 282 15.15 -12.97 -31.23
C LEU A 282 15.55 -13.30 -29.78
N SER A 283 16.14 -14.47 -29.54
CA SER A 283 16.58 -14.89 -28.20
C SER A 283 17.49 -13.86 -27.52
N ALA A 284 18.49 -13.36 -28.26
CA ALA A 284 19.42 -12.38 -27.72
C ALA A 284 18.71 -11.08 -27.33
N LYS A 285 17.76 -10.63 -28.15
CA LYS A 285 16.99 -9.41 -27.87
C LYS A 285 15.98 -9.59 -26.73
N ALA A 286 15.33 -10.75 -26.65
CA ALA A 286 14.43 -11.10 -25.55
C ALA A 286 15.17 -11.19 -24.20
N ALA A 287 16.42 -11.66 -24.20
CA ALA A 287 17.27 -11.63 -23.01
C ALA A 287 17.59 -10.20 -22.53
N GLU A 288 17.81 -9.25 -23.46
CA GLU A 288 17.98 -7.83 -23.10
C GLU A 288 16.70 -7.24 -22.47
N LEU A 289 15.52 -7.59 -23.00
CA LEU A 289 14.22 -7.23 -22.42
C LEU A 289 14.09 -7.74 -20.99
N LYS A 290 14.35 -9.05 -20.77
CA LYS A 290 14.33 -9.67 -19.43
C LYS A 290 15.26 -8.96 -18.46
N SER A 291 16.48 -8.66 -18.89
CA SER A 291 17.47 -7.95 -18.07
C SER A 291 17.03 -6.53 -17.69
N ALA A 292 16.48 -5.78 -18.64
CA ALA A 292 15.92 -4.45 -18.38
C ALA A 292 14.78 -4.49 -17.36
N PHE A 293 13.87 -5.47 -17.50
CA PHE A 293 12.78 -5.69 -16.55
C PHE A 293 13.28 -6.03 -15.15
N VAL A 294 14.16 -7.04 -15.02
CA VAL A 294 14.67 -7.51 -13.72
C VAL A 294 15.32 -6.37 -12.94
N LYS A 295 16.04 -5.48 -13.61
CA LYS A 295 16.64 -4.30 -12.97
C LYS A 295 15.61 -3.38 -12.32
N VAL A 296 14.48 -3.13 -13.01
CA VAL A 296 13.38 -2.32 -12.47
C VAL A 296 12.66 -3.06 -11.35
N TYR A 297 12.37 -4.34 -11.56
CA TYR A 297 11.63 -5.17 -10.62
C TYR A 297 12.36 -5.32 -9.28
N LEU A 298 13.68 -5.51 -9.28
CA LEU A 298 14.46 -5.59 -8.04
C LEU A 298 14.46 -4.28 -7.23
N LYS A 299 14.25 -3.15 -7.90
CA LYS A 299 14.27 -1.81 -7.27
C LYS A 299 12.89 -1.35 -6.83
N ARG A 300 11.84 -1.71 -7.58
CA ARG A 300 10.52 -1.09 -7.51
C ARG A 300 9.36 -2.07 -7.42
N GLY A 301 9.62 -3.35 -7.69
CA GLY A 301 8.65 -4.42 -7.55
C GLY A 301 8.68 -5.00 -6.17
#